data_AF-A0A7R9L068-F1
#
_entry.id   AF-A0A7R9L068-F1
#
_cell.length_a   1.000
_cell.length_b   1.000
_cell.length_c   1.000
_cell.angle_alpha   90.00
_cell.angle_beta   90.00
_cell.angle_gamma   90.00
#
_symmetry.space_group_name_H-M   'P 1'
#
loop_
_entity.id
_entity.type
_entity.pdbx_description
1 polymer ?
#
loop_
_entity_poly.entity_id
_entity_poly.type
_entity_poly.pdbx_seq_one_letter_code
_entity_poly.pdbx_strand_id
1 'polypeptide(L)' 'MVSTGVNYTKLKTNLRLSINRLKLLEKKKTELAQKSRKEIGEYIVSSKYERAKIRVEHIIRED' A
#
# COMPACT_ATOMS: atom_id res chain seq x y z
N MET A 1 -16.03 -19.29 33.80
CA MET A 1 -16.97 -18.37 33.14
C MET A 1 -16.17 -17.45 32.25
N VAL A 2 -16.23 -17.63 30.92
CA VAL A 2 -15.59 -16.69 29.99
C VAL A 2 -16.43 -15.43 30.01
N SER A 3 -15.89 -14.35 30.57
CA SER A 3 -16.49 -13.03 30.48
C SER A 3 -16.42 -12.58 29.02
N THR A 4 -17.54 -12.68 28.31
CA THR A 4 -17.75 -12.17 26.95
C THR A 4 -17.95 -10.65 26.97
N GLY A 5 -17.24 -9.94 27.85
CA GLY A 5 -17.28 -8.48 27.95
C GLY A 5 -16.27 -7.85 27.00
N VAL A 6 -16.73 -6.89 26.19
CA VAL A 6 -15.84 -6.09 25.32
C VAL A 6 -14.84 -5.32 26.19
N ASN A 7 -13.55 -5.63 26.03
CA ASN A 7 -12.48 -4.89 26.69
C ASN A 7 -12.17 -3.61 25.89
N TYR A 8 -12.82 -2.51 26.28
CA TYR A 8 -12.70 -1.21 25.64
C TYR A 8 -11.26 -0.64 25.65
N THR A 9 -10.46 -0.95 26.68
CA THR A 9 -9.05 -0.53 26.75
C THR A 9 -8.23 -1.23 25.68
N LYS A 10 -8.41 -2.55 25.51
CA LYS A 10 -7.75 -3.33 24.46
C LYS A 10 -8.21 -2.88 23.06
N LEU A 11 -9.50 -2.60 22.89
CA LEU A 11 -10.06 -2.07 21.64
C LEU A 11 -9.43 -0.71 21.29
N LYS A 12 -9.37 0.24 22.23
CA LYS A 12 -8.77 1.56 22.03
C LYS A 12 -7.30 1.46 21.59
N THR A 13 -6.53 0.58 22.21
CA THR A 13 -5.13 0.34 21.83
C THR A 13 -5.02 -0.25 20.42
N ASN A 14 -5.82 -1.27 20.11
CA ASN A 14 -5.83 -1.88 18.77
C ASN A 14 -6.23 -0.89 17.68
N LEU A 15 -7.23 -0.04 17.91
CA LEU A 15 -7.64 1.00 16.95
C LEU A 15 -6.50 2.00 16.70
N ARG A 16 -5.81 2.45 17.75
CA ARG A 16 -4.63 3.34 17.60
C ARG A 16 -3.51 2.66 16.80
N LEU A 17 -3.22 1.40 17.08
CA LEU A 17 -2.24 0.63 16.33
C LEU A 17 -2.62 0.47 14.86
N SER A 18 -3.89 0.15 14.56
CA SER A 18 -4.41 0.06 13.20
C SER A 18 -4.28 1.39 12.45
N ILE A 19 -4.62 2.51 13.08
CA ILE A 19 -4.45 3.85 12.47
C ILE A 19 -2.98 4.11 12.14
N ASN A 20 -2.07 3.86 13.07
CA ASN A 20 -0.64 4.06 12.84
C ASN A 20 -0.11 3.15 11.73
N ARG A 21 -0.58 1.90 11.68
CA ARG A 21 -0.20 0.94 10.63
C ARG A 21 -0.73 1.36 9.26
N LEU A 22 -1.95 1.86 9.17
CA LEU A 22 -2.52 2.38 7.92
C LEU A 22 -1.71 3.57 7.41
N LYS A 23 -1.38 4.55 8.27
CA LYS A 23 -0.53 5.68 7.91
C LYS A 23 0.86 5.25 7.42
N LEU A 24 1.47 4.26 8.06
CA LEU A 24 2.75 3.71 7.64
C LEU A 24 2.65 3.01 6.28
N LEU A 25 1.59 2.22 6.07
CA LEU A 25 1.35 1.53 4.81
C LEU A 25 1.08 2.49 3.67
N GLU A 26 0.33 3.56 3.91
CA GLU A 26 0.09 4.64 2.95
C GLU A 26 1.43 5.24 2.49
N LYS A 27 2.28 5.70 3.42
CA LYS A 27 3.60 6.24 3.08
C LYS A 27 4.47 5.24 2.31
N LYS A 28 4.48 3.98 2.73
CA LYS A 28 5.24 2.92 2.05
C LYS A 28 4.73 2.69 0.62
N LYS A 29 3.41 2.64 0.43
CA LYS A 29 2.79 2.47 -0.89
C LYS A 29 3.08 3.65 -1.81
N THR A 30 2.99 4.89 -1.32
CA THR A 30 3.32 6.08 -2.12
C THR A 30 4.77 6.09 -2.59
N GLU A 31 5.72 5.67 -1.74
CA GLU A 31 7.14 5.58 -2.11
C GLU A 31 7.38 4.48 -3.16
N LEU A 32 6.71 3.33 -3.03
CA LEU A 32 6.79 2.24 -4.01
C LEU A 32 6.16 2.61 -5.35
N ALA A 33 5.03 3.31 -5.33
CA ALA A 33 4.36 3.81 -6.53
C ALA A 33 5.28 4.78 -7.30
N GLN A 34 5.94 5.70 -6.59
CA GLN A 34 6.87 6.65 -7.22
C GLN A 34 8.06 5.95 -7.88
N LYS A 35 8.65 4.93 -7.24
CA LYS A 35 9.71 4.10 -7.85
C LYS A 35 9.21 3.36 -9.08
N SER A 36 8.02 2.76 -9.00
CA SER A 36 7.44 1.99 -10.11
C SER A 36 7.11 2.88 -11.32
N ARG A 37 6.69 4.13 -11.10
CA ARG A 37 6.51 5.12 -12.18
C ARG A 37 7.81 5.46 -12.91
N LYS A 38 8.95 5.50 -12.20
CA LYS A 38 10.27 5.67 -12.81
C LYS A 38 10.65 4.47 -13.67
N GLU A 39 10.42 3.25 -13.20
CA GLU A 39 10.66 2.01 -13.96
C GLU A 39 9.85 1.96 -15.28
N ILE A 40 8.61 2.45 -15.26
CA ILE A 40 7.79 2.55 -16.48
C ILE A 40 8.46 3.47 -17.51
N GLY A 41 9.00 4.61 -17.07
CA GLY A 41 9.77 5.51 -17.94
C GLY A 41 10.96 4.82 -18.58
N GLU A 42 11.71 4.02 -17.81
CA GLU A 42 12.84 3.23 -18.31
C GLU A 42 12.39 2.18 -19.34
N TYR A 43 11.24 1.53 -19.15
CA TYR A 43 10.68 0.61 -20.12
C TYR A 43 10.24 1.28 -21.42
N ILE A 44 9.69 2.48 -21.35
CA ILE A 44 9.32 3.27 -22.54
C ILE A 44 10.57 3.65 -23.34
N VAL A 45 11.62 4.17 -22.67
CA VAL A 45 12.91 4.51 -23.32
C VAL A 45 13.55 3.26 -23.94
N SER A 46 13.42 2.11 -23.28
CA SER A 46 13.91 0.82 -23.78
C SER A 46 13.05 0.21 -24.90
N SER A 47 12.01 0.90 -25.38
CA SER A 47 11.02 0.41 -26.35
C SER A 47 10.27 -0.87 -25.94
N LYS A 48 10.19 -1.16 -24.63
CA LYS A 48 9.49 -2.33 -24.05
C LYS A 48 8.05 -1.97 -23.67
N TYR A 49 7.27 -1.51 -24.64
CA TYR A 49 5.93 -0.96 -24.41
C TYR A 49 4.94 -1.96 -23.76
N GLU A 50 4.98 -3.24 -24.14
CA GLU A 50 4.08 -4.24 -23.57
C GLU A 50 4.33 -4.45 -22.08
N ARG A 51 5.61 -4.46 -21.67
CA ARG A 51 6.00 -4.55 -20.27
C ARG A 51 5.62 -3.29 -19.50
N ALA A 52 5.75 -2.12 -20.12
CA ALA A 52 5.31 -0.86 -19.54
C ALA A 52 3.79 -0.86 -19.28
N LYS A 53 2.97 -1.36 -20.22
CA LYS A 53 1.51 -1.48 -20.05
C LYS A 53 1.11 -2.34 -18.85
N ILE A 54 1.66 -3.56 -18.75
CA ILE A 54 1.38 -4.46 -17.61
C ILE A 54 1.76 -3.78 -16.29
N ARG A 55 2.90 -3.06 -16.26
CA ARG A 55 3.37 -2.36 -15.06
C ARG A 55 2.46 -1.18 -14.69
N VAL A 56 1.96 -0.44 -15.67
CA VAL A 56 0.98 0.64 -15.46
C VAL A 56 -0.32 0.11 -14.87
N GLU A 57 -0.88 -0.99 -15.41
CA GLU A 57 -2.10 -1.61 -14.87
C GLU A 57 -1.94 -2.02 -13.40
N HIS A 58 -0.77 -2.53 -13.03
CA HIS A 58 -0.47 -2.89 -11.66
C HIS A 58 -0.47 -1.66 -10.73
N ILE A 59 0.11 -0.54 -11.17
CA ILE A 59 0.10 0.71 -10.39
C ILE A 59 -1.32 1.25 -10.23
N ILE A 60 -2.13 1.26 -11.29
CA ILE A 60 -3.52 1.75 -11.25
C ILE A 60 -4.37 0.93 -10.26
N ARG A 61 -4.05 -0.35 -10.04
CA ARG A 61 -4.75 -1.19 -9.06
C ARG A 61 -4.27 -0.96 -7.61
N GLU A 62 -3.04 -0.53 -7.44
CA GLU A 62 -2.38 -0.37 -6.13
C GLU A 62 -2.57 1.03 -5.51
N ASP A 63 -2.64 2.06 -6.36
CA ASP A 63 -3.08 3.43 -6.03
C ASP A 63 -4.60 3.48 -5.82
#